data_AF-A0A7R9PW90-F1
#
_entry.id   AF-A0A7R9PW90-F1
#
_cell.length_a   1.000
_cell.length_b   1.000
_cell.length_c   1.000
_cell.angle_alpha   90.00
_cell.angle_beta   90.00
_cell.angle_gamma   90.00
#
_symmetry.space_group_name_H-M   'P 1'
#
loop_
_entity.id
_entity.type
_entity.pdbx_description
1 polymer ?
#
loop_
_entity_poly.entity_id
_entity_poly.type
_entity_poly.pdbx_seq_one_letter_code
_entity_poly.pdbx_strand_id
1 'polypeptide(L)'
;MFAPTIWLSNPRRDDLNPKTVSVLAQKVAKLHSLDMPIPKDSADWYMRIIMDDWFPECDRESYRNGSVRQEIQKNKNDYKTLISVDLLDEMDWLRRMCERIDSPVVFSHCDLNRRNTLVREAGVGQGLDVYIIDWDYCCYTYRGADFGDYFMNWCQTELDFGGEPFPTDDQMLVFINAYIREMTAINGNSYTQLEINSRHRLIKEAKVFALLGYIKEVCYCVQEYDRHGSLKESKDIKFIQH
;
A
#
# COMPACT_ATOMS: atom_id res chain seq x y z
N MET A 1 13.40 -32.19 -15.26
CA MET A 1 12.62 -31.27 -16.11
C MET A 1 12.31 -30.07 -15.24
N PHE A 2 13.23 -29.09 -15.20
CA PHE A 2 13.10 -27.92 -14.33
C PHE A 2 12.08 -26.98 -14.98
N ALA A 3 11.04 -26.62 -14.23
CA ALA A 3 10.07 -25.62 -14.67
C ALA A 3 10.84 -24.30 -14.92
N PRO A 4 10.66 -23.66 -16.08
CA PRO A 4 11.34 -22.40 -16.36
C PRO A 4 10.84 -21.37 -15.36
N THR A 5 11.80 -20.67 -14.78
CA THR A 5 11.64 -19.58 -13.85
C THR A 5 10.64 -18.58 -14.41
N ILE A 6 9.47 -18.46 -13.78
CA ILE A 6 8.44 -17.46 -14.09
C ILE A 6 8.95 -16.11 -13.57
N TRP A 7 10.01 -15.60 -14.18
CA TRP A 7 10.31 -14.17 -14.11
C TRP A 7 9.41 -13.47 -15.10
N LEU A 8 8.68 -12.52 -14.56
CA LEU A 8 7.65 -11.71 -15.18
C LEU A 8 8.24 -10.86 -16.30
N SER A 9 8.30 -11.39 -17.51
CA SER A 9 8.84 -10.69 -18.69
C SER A 9 7.82 -9.78 -19.39
N ASN A 10 6.67 -9.52 -18.76
CA ASN A 10 5.69 -8.57 -19.26
C ASN A 10 5.40 -7.60 -18.12
N PRO A 11 5.38 -6.27 -18.34
CA PRO A 11 4.85 -5.35 -17.34
C PRO A 11 3.43 -5.82 -17.01
N ARG A 12 3.26 -6.50 -15.87
CA ARG A 12 1.94 -7.02 -15.47
C ARG A 12 0.99 -5.84 -15.40
N ARG A 13 0.02 -5.83 -16.30
CA ARG A 13 -1.10 -4.90 -16.39
C ARG A 13 -2.36 -5.54 -15.80
N ASP A 14 -2.18 -6.44 -14.85
CA ASP A 14 -3.22 -7.22 -14.22
C ASP A 14 -4.26 -6.32 -13.54
N ASP A 15 -3.81 -5.19 -12.98
CA ASP A 15 -4.64 -4.15 -12.37
C ASP A 15 -5.49 -3.35 -13.37
N LEU A 16 -5.22 -3.48 -14.67
CA LEU A 16 -6.06 -2.95 -15.75
C LEU A 16 -7.17 -3.93 -16.15
N ASN A 17 -7.10 -5.19 -15.74
CA ASN A 17 -8.12 -6.20 -16.03
C ASN A 17 -9.21 -6.17 -14.94
N PRO A 18 -10.45 -5.71 -15.25
CA PRO A 18 -11.51 -5.60 -14.26
C PRO A 18 -11.86 -6.93 -13.57
N LYS A 19 -11.65 -8.05 -14.27
CA LYS A 19 -11.88 -9.38 -13.71
C LYS A 19 -10.86 -9.69 -12.62
N THR A 20 -9.57 -9.41 -12.86
CA THR A 20 -8.52 -9.59 -11.87
C THR A 20 -8.73 -8.72 -10.65
N VAL A 21 -8.99 -7.42 -10.88
CA VAL A 21 -9.30 -6.46 -9.81
C VAL A 21 -10.50 -6.92 -8.97
N SER A 22 -11.54 -7.43 -9.62
CA SER A 22 -12.73 -7.94 -8.92
C SER A 22 -12.42 -9.17 -8.06
N VAL A 23 -11.61 -10.11 -8.57
CA VAL A 23 -11.21 -11.30 -7.80
C VAL A 23 -10.33 -10.91 -6.62
N LEU A 24 -9.35 -10.02 -6.81
CA LEU A 24 -8.53 -9.49 -5.71
C LEU A 24 -9.41 -8.83 -4.64
N ALA A 25 -10.33 -7.94 -5.03
CA ALA A 25 -11.24 -7.27 -4.10
C ALA A 25 -12.09 -8.25 -3.27
N GLN A 26 -12.50 -9.37 -3.85
CA GLN A 26 -13.20 -10.44 -3.11
C GLN A 26 -12.29 -11.13 -2.10
N LYS A 27 -11.02 -11.38 -2.43
CA LYS A 27 -10.04 -11.97 -1.50
C LYS A 27 -9.77 -11.01 -0.33
N VAL A 28 -9.62 -9.71 -0.62
CA VAL A 28 -9.43 -8.67 0.40
C VAL A 28 -10.66 -8.53 1.30
N ALA A 29 -11.88 -8.60 0.76
CA ALA A 29 -13.10 -8.61 1.56
C ALA A 29 -13.17 -9.81 2.52
N LYS A 30 -12.80 -11.01 2.05
CA LYS A 30 -12.70 -12.20 2.90
C LYS A 30 -11.64 -12.05 3.97
N LEU A 31 -10.47 -11.52 3.60
CA LEU A 31 -9.38 -11.21 4.54
C LEU A 31 -9.85 -10.26 5.66
N HIS A 32 -10.46 -9.13 5.30
CA HIS A 32 -10.97 -8.13 6.24
C HIS A 32 -12.14 -8.65 7.10
N SER A 33 -12.72 -9.81 6.75
CA SER A 33 -13.78 -10.47 7.51
C SER A 33 -13.27 -11.58 8.43
N LEU A 34 -11.95 -11.85 8.46
CA LEU A 34 -11.39 -12.87 9.33
C LEU A 34 -11.37 -12.42 10.80
N ASP A 35 -11.73 -13.36 11.68
CA ASP A 35 -11.50 -13.24 13.13
C ASP A 35 -10.27 -14.08 13.52
N MET A 36 -9.10 -13.45 13.50
CA MET A 36 -7.83 -14.10 13.76
C MET A 36 -7.52 -14.11 15.26
N PRO A 37 -6.94 -15.17 15.83
CA PRO A 37 -6.64 -15.29 17.27
C PRO A 37 -5.37 -14.49 17.69
N ILE A 38 -5.26 -13.25 17.24
CA ILE A 38 -4.19 -12.28 17.57
C ILE A 38 -4.81 -11.01 18.19
N PRO A 39 -4.04 -10.08 18.79
CA PRO A 39 -4.56 -8.83 19.36
C PRO A 39 -5.29 -7.95 18.32
N LYS A 40 -6.39 -7.29 18.73
CA LYS A 40 -7.27 -6.47 17.86
C LYS A 40 -7.01 -4.96 17.98
N ASP A 41 -6.25 -4.58 19.00
CA ASP A 41 -5.89 -3.21 19.36
C ASP A 41 -4.54 -2.77 18.76
N SER A 42 -4.02 -3.52 17.78
CA SER A 42 -2.75 -3.22 17.13
C SER A 42 -2.77 -2.03 16.18
N ALA A 43 -3.94 -1.44 15.88
CA ALA A 43 -4.04 -0.30 14.96
C ALA A 43 -3.25 0.92 15.47
N ASP A 44 -3.39 1.24 16.76
CA ASP A 44 -2.66 2.34 17.39
C ASP A 44 -1.15 2.06 17.42
N TRP A 45 -0.76 0.80 17.68
CA TRP A 45 0.63 0.38 17.64
C TRP A 45 1.23 0.50 16.23
N TYR A 46 0.50 0.05 15.21
CA TYR A 46 0.90 0.16 13.80
C TYR A 46 1.16 1.62 13.40
N MET A 47 0.24 2.52 13.77
CA MET A 47 0.40 3.95 13.50
C MET A 47 1.56 4.56 14.27
N ARG A 48 1.76 4.18 15.54
CA ARG A 48 2.90 4.65 16.35
C ARG A 48 4.24 4.24 15.75
N ILE A 49 4.39 2.98 15.33
CA ILE A 49 5.63 2.54 14.68
C ILE A 49 5.95 3.40 13.47
N ILE A 50 4.96 3.64 12.60
CA ILE A 50 5.19 4.42 11.39
C ILE A 50 5.49 5.87 11.74
N MET A 51 4.66 6.50 12.58
CA MET A 51 4.63 7.95 12.74
C MET A 51 5.54 8.48 13.86
N ASP A 52 5.79 7.70 14.91
CA ASP A 52 6.57 8.12 16.09
C ASP A 52 7.98 7.53 16.11
N ASP A 53 8.17 6.34 15.53
CA ASP A 53 9.48 5.67 15.52
C ASP A 53 10.17 5.83 14.16
N TRP A 54 9.62 5.20 13.12
CA TRP A 54 10.30 5.09 11.83
C TRP A 54 10.46 6.42 11.10
N PHE A 55 9.39 7.21 11.06
CA PHE A 55 9.40 8.47 10.32
C PHE A 55 10.30 9.55 10.95
N PRO A 56 10.24 9.82 12.28
CA PRO A 56 11.14 10.80 12.89
C PRO A 56 12.60 10.37 12.85
N GLU A 57 12.89 9.06 12.91
CA GLU A 57 14.24 8.54 12.70
C GLU A 57 14.71 8.79 11.27
N CYS A 58 13.87 8.52 10.26
CA CYS A 58 14.17 8.83 8.86
C CYS A 58 14.45 10.33 8.65
N ASP A 59 13.62 11.22 9.21
CA ASP A 59 13.83 12.66 9.09
C ASP A 59 15.16 13.08 9.72
N ARG A 60 15.43 12.62 10.96
CA ARG A 60 16.60 13.03 11.72
C ARG A 60 17.89 12.47 11.16
N GLU A 61 18.00 11.15 11.03
CA GLU A 61 19.27 10.48 10.73
C GLU A 61 19.58 10.59 9.23
N SER A 62 18.55 10.48 8.37
CA SER A 62 18.77 10.38 6.93
C SER A 62 18.48 11.66 6.17
N TYR A 63 17.28 12.22 6.32
CA TYR A 63 16.90 13.41 5.55
C TYR A 63 17.67 14.67 5.99
N ARG A 64 17.83 14.90 7.29
CA ARG A 64 18.46 16.10 7.85
C ARG A 64 19.95 15.97 8.15
N ASN A 65 20.46 14.76 8.37
CA ASN A 65 21.87 14.56 8.73
C ASN A 65 22.63 13.58 7.82
N GLY A 66 21.93 12.82 6.98
CA GLY A 66 22.49 11.76 6.17
C GLY A 66 23.13 12.20 4.85
N SER A 67 23.54 11.20 4.05
CA SER A 67 24.10 11.40 2.72
C SER A 67 23.06 11.95 1.73
N VAL A 68 21.78 11.64 1.94
CA VAL A 68 20.66 12.22 1.19
C VAL A 68 20.68 13.74 1.25
N ARG A 69 20.92 14.34 2.42
CA ARG A 69 21.00 15.80 2.55
C ARG A 69 22.10 16.40 1.69
N GLN A 70 23.25 15.74 1.62
CA GLN A 70 24.39 16.21 0.84
C GLN A 70 24.05 16.18 -0.66
N GLU A 71 23.38 15.13 -1.11
CA GLU A 71 22.93 15.00 -2.50
C GLU A 71 21.86 16.05 -2.86
N ILE A 72 20.88 16.27 -1.98
CA ILE A 72 19.87 17.33 -2.13
C ILE A 72 20.55 18.70 -2.23
N GLN A 73 21.55 18.97 -1.39
CA GLN A 73 22.29 20.23 -1.41
C GLN A 73 23.12 20.42 -2.68
N LYS A 74 23.64 19.33 -3.27
CA LYS A 74 24.41 19.33 -4.51
C LYS A 74 23.53 19.51 -5.74
N ASN A 75 22.35 18.89 -5.77
CA ASN A 75 21.42 18.90 -6.91
C ASN A 75 20.08 19.56 -6.57
N LYS A 76 20.11 20.73 -5.91
CA LYS A 76 18.90 21.42 -5.42
C LYS A 76 17.79 21.62 -6.45
N ASN A 77 18.16 21.75 -7.72
CA ASN A 77 17.20 21.97 -8.79
C ASN A 77 16.32 20.75 -9.05
N ASP A 78 16.82 19.55 -8.76
CA ASP A 78 16.12 18.29 -9.00
C ASP A 78 15.22 17.92 -7.80
N TYR A 79 15.54 18.45 -6.61
CA TYR A 79 14.85 18.14 -5.35
C TYR A 79 14.03 19.32 -4.77
N LYS A 80 13.63 20.30 -5.60
CA LYS A 80 12.95 21.53 -5.14
C LYS A 80 11.72 21.24 -4.27
N THR A 81 10.88 20.28 -4.68
CA THR A 81 9.67 19.91 -3.94
C THR A 81 10.03 19.37 -2.56
N LEU A 82 10.96 18.42 -2.49
CA LEU A 82 11.39 17.82 -1.23
C LEU A 82 11.99 18.87 -0.28
N ILE A 83 12.82 19.78 -0.79
CA ILE A 83 13.40 20.89 0.00
C ILE A 83 12.33 21.86 0.53
N SER A 84 11.25 22.07 -0.23
CA SER A 84 10.22 23.05 0.13
C SER A 84 9.25 22.59 1.21
N VAL A 85 9.34 21.32 1.62
CA VAL A 85 8.38 20.65 2.50
C VAL A 85 9.07 20.28 3.81
N ASP A 86 8.41 20.52 4.93
CA ASP A 86 8.82 19.94 6.21
C ASP A 86 8.12 18.59 6.38
N LEU A 87 8.92 17.53 6.26
CA LEU A 87 8.43 16.16 6.34
C LEU A 87 7.72 15.86 7.68
N LEU A 88 8.17 16.43 8.80
CA LEU A 88 7.52 16.24 10.10
C LEU A 88 6.14 16.92 10.15
N ASP A 89 6.04 18.14 9.62
CA ASP A 89 4.76 18.86 9.56
C ASP A 89 3.75 18.14 8.64
N GLU A 90 4.21 17.60 7.51
CA GLU A 90 3.37 16.79 6.61
C GLU A 90 2.91 15.49 7.27
N MET A 91 3.78 14.83 8.02
CA MET A 91 3.41 13.62 8.77
C MET A 91 2.38 13.94 9.85
N ASP A 92 2.55 15.03 10.59
CA ASP A 92 1.58 15.48 11.58
C ASP A 92 0.24 15.85 10.96
N TRP A 93 0.25 16.48 9.78
CA TRP A 93 -0.97 16.73 9.01
C TRP A 93 -1.65 15.42 8.58
N LEU A 94 -0.87 14.47 8.08
CA LEU A 94 -1.40 13.18 7.63
C LEU A 94 -1.97 12.36 8.80
N ARG A 95 -1.31 12.36 9.96
CA ARG A 95 -1.81 11.75 11.20
C ARG A 95 -3.24 12.21 11.51
N ARG A 96 -3.47 13.53 11.52
CA ARG A 96 -4.80 14.11 11.74
C ARG A 96 -5.81 13.68 10.68
N MET A 97 -5.37 13.48 9.43
CA MET A 97 -6.24 12.99 8.35
C MET A 97 -6.63 11.52 8.55
N CYS A 98 -5.68 10.67 8.95
CA CYS A 98 -5.94 9.26 9.29
C CYS A 98 -6.88 9.11 10.50
N GLU A 99 -6.71 9.93 11.54
CA GLU A 99 -7.62 9.95 12.69
C GLU A 99 -9.02 10.42 12.28
N ARG A 100 -9.11 11.48 11.49
CA ARG A 100 -10.40 12.05 11.06
C ARG A 100 -11.17 11.16 10.10
N ILE A 101 -10.47 10.40 9.25
CA ILE A 101 -11.12 9.47 8.33
C ILE A 101 -11.62 8.21 9.04
N ASP A 102 -11.29 8.00 10.33
CA ASP A 102 -11.90 7.00 11.24
C ASP A 102 -12.22 5.70 10.50
N SER A 103 -11.20 5.10 9.90
CA SER A 103 -11.35 3.88 9.10
C SER A 103 -11.60 2.71 10.05
N PRO A 104 -12.46 1.72 9.69
CA PRO A 104 -12.66 0.55 10.53
C PRO A 104 -11.39 -0.28 10.69
N VAL A 105 -11.16 -0.78 11.91
CA VAL A 105 -10.11 -1.75 12.21
C VAL A 105 -10.55 -3.15 11.78
N VAL A 106 -9.72 -3.82 10.97
CA VAL A 106 -9.94 -5.18 10.45
C VAL A 106 -8.61 -5.93 10.45
N PHE A 107 -8.65 -7.25 10.27
CA PHE A 107 -7.42 -7.99 9.97
C PHE A 107 -6.97 -7.66 8.55
N SER A 108 -5.77 -7.10 8.43
CA SER A 108 -5.21 -6.54 7.20
C SER A 108 -3.87 -7.15 6.87
N HIS A 109 -3.50 -7.09 5.59
CA HIS A 109 -2.20 -7.54 5.10
C HIS A 109 -1.06 -6.58 5.49
N CYS A 110 -1.35 -5.28 5.49
CA CYS A 110 -0.44 -4.16 5.81
C CYS A 110 0.71 -3.95 4.81
N ASP A 111 0.69 -4.68 3.70
CA ASP A 111 1.63 -4.54 2.57
C ASP A 111 0.99 -5.07 1.28
N LEU A 112 -0.26 -4.66 1.03
CA LEU A 112 -1.06 -5.16 -0.09
C LEU A 112 -0.66 -4.52 -1.42
N ASN A 113 0.57 -4.79 -1.86
CA ASN A 113 1.11 -4.29 -3.11
C ASN A 113 1.07 -5.34 -4.23
N ARG A 114 1.40 -4.92 -5.45
CA ARG A 114 1.39 -5.78 -6.65
C ARG A 114 2.39 -6.94 -6.59
N ARG A 115 3.52 -6.77 -5.88
CA ARG A 115 4.54 -7.83 -5.71
C ARG A 115 3.99 -8.97 -4.84
N ASN A 116 3.11 -8.62 -3.91
CA ASN A 116 2.45 -9.54 -2.98
C ASN A 116 1.12 -10.12 -3.52
N THR A 117 0.82 -9.87 -4.80
CA THR A 117 -0.36 -10.40 -5.49
C THR A 117 0.04 -11.26 -6.68
N LEU A 118 -0.34 -12.54 -6.68
CA LEU A 118 -0.09 -13.49 -7.76
C LEU A 118 -1.37 -13.78 -8.54
N VAL A 119 -1.35 -13.51 -9.84
CA VAL A 119 -2.45 -13.82 -10.74
C VAL A 119 -2.18 -15.16 -11.40
N ARG A 120 -3.12 -16.09 -11.25
CA ARG A 120 -3.10 -17.38 -11.94
C ARG A 120 -4.20 -17.40 -12.98
N GLU A 121 -3.79 -17.29 -14.23
CA GLU A 121 -4.64 -17.63 -15.37
C GLU A 121 -4.62 -19.16 -15.52
N ALA A 122 -5.74 -19.81 -15.23
CA ALA A 122 -5.87 -21.22 -15.60
C ALA A 122 -6.21 -21.32 -17.10
N GLY A 123 -5.87 -22.45 -17.74
CA GLY A 123 -6.08 -22.65 -19.17
C GLY A 123 -7.53 -22.44 -19.61
N VAL A 124 -7.78 -22.38 -20.92
CA VAL A 124 -9.10 -22.08 -21.52
C VAL A 124 -10.23 -22.79 -20.78
N GLY A 125 -11.10 -22.03 -20.12
CA GLY A 125 -12.28 -22.53 -19.38
C GLY A 125 -12.10 -22.74 -17.88
N GLN A 126 -10.90 -22.62 -17.30
CA GLN A 126 -10.63 -22.94 -15.89
C GLN A 126 -10.64 -21.74 -14.92
N GLY A 127 -10.92 -20.53 -15.41
CA GLY A 127 -11.09 -19.33 -14.58
C GLY A 127 -9.79 -18.57 -14.28
N LEU A 128 -9.94 -17.41 -13.63
CA LEU A 128 -8.84 -16.56 -13.17
C LEU A 128 -8.88 -16.55 -11.64
N ASP A 129 -7.74 -16.76 -10.99
CA ASP A 129 -7.60 -16.73 -9.54
C ASP A 129 -6.48 -15.77 -9.13
N VAL A 130 -6.58 -15.24 -7.91
CA VAL A 130 -5.62 -14.31 -7.33
C VAL A 130 -5.23 -14.80 -5.95
N TYR A 131 -3.93 -14.85 -5.68
CA TYR A 131 -3.35 -15.22 -4.39
C TYR A 131 -2.66 -14.01 -3.77
N ILE A 132 -2.96 -13.77 -2.50
CA ILE A 132 -2.25 -12.79 -1.65
C ILE A 132 -1.20 -13.58 -0.85
N ILE A 133 0.04 -13.12 -0.88
CA ILE A 133 1.21 -13.78 -0.29
C ILE A 133 2.00 -12.78 0.56
N ASP A 134 2.98 -13.27 1.31
CA ASP A 134 3.89 -12.44 2.12
C ASP A 134 3.20 -11.75 3.31
N TRP A 135 2.81 -12.58 4.29
CA TRP A 135 1.95 -12.17 5.41
C TRP A 135 2.74 -11.63 6.62
N ASP A 136 4.00 -11.23 6.44
CA ASP A 136 4.92 -10.93 7.55
C ASP A 136 4.48 -9.71 8.39
N TYR A 137 3.71 -8.79 7.80
CA TYR A 137 3.22 -7.57 8.45
C TYR A 137 1.74 -7.60 8.86
N CYS A 138 1.06 -8.74 8.70
CA CYS A 138 -0.38 -8.80 8.92
C CYS A 138 -0.75 -8.52 10.39
N CYS A 139 -1.73 -7.65 10.62
CA CYS A 139 -2.22 -7.33 11.95
C CYS A 139 -3.64 -6.75 11.88
N TYR A 140 -4.25 -6.47 13.04
CA TYR A 140 -5.45 -5.66 13.07
C TYR A 140 -5.07 -4.18 12.91
N THR A 141 -5.46 -3.57 11.80
CA THR A 141 -5.26 -2.14 11.54
C THR A 141 -6.40 -1.59 10.72
N TYR A 142 -6.34 -0.31 10.37
CA TYR A 142 -7.32 0.35 9.53
C TYR A 142 -7.41 -0.32 8.15
N ARG A 143 -8.60 -0.74 7.72
CA ARG A 143 -8.80 -1.33 6.37
C ARG A 143 -8.34 -0.40 5.25
N GLY A 144 -8.35 0.90 5.52
CA GLY A 144 -7.82 1.92 4.63
C GLY A 144 -6.36 1.69 4.28
N ALA A 145 -5.55 1.12 5.18
CA ALA A 145 -4.13 0.81 4.94
C ALA A 145 -3.96 -0.13 3.73
N ASP A 146 -4.66 -1.27 3.71
CA ASP A 146 -4.63 -2.20 2.57
C ASP A 146 -5.14 -1.56 1.27
N PHE A 147 -6.18 -0.72 1.35
CA PHE A 147 -6.65 0.01 0.17
C PHE A 147 -5.61 1.01 -0.34
N GLY A 148 -4.98 1.76 0.56
CA GLY A 148 -3.95 2.73 0.24
C GLY A 148 -2.74 2.09 -0.42
N ASP A 149 -2.21 1.03 0.19
CA ASP A 149 -1.07 0.27 -0.31
C ASP A 149 -1.35 -0.35 -1.69
N TYR A 150 -2.59 -0.82 -1.92
CA TYR A 150 -3.01 -1.33 -3.22
C TYR A 150 -3.07 -0.20 -4.28
N PHE A 151 -3.80 0.88 -4.00
CA PHE A 151 -4.06 1.91 -5.01
C PHE A 151 -2.86 2.80 -5.30
N MET A 152 -1.93 3.01 -4.35
CA MET A 152 -0.71 3.76 -4.61
C MET A 152 0.21 3.05 -5.62
N ASN A 153 0.14 1.72 -5.68
CA ASN A 153 0.89 0.85 -6.57
C ASN A 153 0.11 0.48 -7.84
N TRP A 154 -1.08 1.05 -8.03
CA TRP A 154 -1.95 0.72 -9.15
C TRP A 154 -1.27 1.05 -10.49
N CYS A 155 -1.18 0.04 -11.35
CA CYS A 155 -0.56 0.14 -12.68
C CYS A 155 0.91 0.58 -12.71
N GLN A 156 1.64 0.50 -11.60
CA GLN A 156 3.08 0.74 -11.63
C GLN A 156 3.79 -0.33 -12.48
N THR A 157 4.49 0.14 -13.53
CA THR A 157 5.08 -0.71 -14.57
C THR A 157 6.52 -1.13 -14.24
N GLU A 158 7.29 -0.30 -13.54
CA GLU A 158 8.70 -0.50 -13.15
C GLU A 158 9.01 0.13 -11.78
N LEU A 159 10.27 0.00 -11.32
CA LEU A 159 10.81 0.54 -10.07
C LEU A 159 10.76 2.07 -9.93
N ASP A 160 10.34 2.80 -10.97
CA ASP A 160 10.25 4.26 -10.96
C ASP A 160 8.90 4.72 -10.38
N PHE A 161 8.90 5.04 -9.09
CA PHE A 161 7.80 5.77 -8.47
C PHE A 161 7.59 7.12 -9.16
N GLY A 162 6.34 7.44 -9.51
CA GLY A 162 5.92 8.80 -9.93
C GLY A 162 5.75 9.03 -11.43
N GLY A 163 5.96 8.03 -12.29
CA GLY A 163 5.66 8.14 -13.73
C GLY A 163 4.20 7.84 -14.09
N GLU A 164 3.54 7.00 -13.29
CA GLU A 164 2.18 6.50 -13.56
C GLU A 164 1.12 7.28 -12.76
N PRO A 165 -0.06 7.55 -13.33
CA PRO A 165 -1.12 8.28 -12.65
C PRO A 165 -1.77 7.45 -11.53
N PHE A 166 -2.14 8.10 -10.44
CA PHE A 166 -3.05 7.52 -9.45
C PHE A 166 -4.41 7.20 -10.11
N PRO A 167 -5.07 6.08 -9.77
CA PRO A 167 -6.33 5.69 -10.39
C PRO A 167 -7.43 6.74 -10.17
N THR A 168 -8.26 6.94 -11.19
CA THR A 168 -9.47 7.75 -11.08
C THR A 168 -10.51 7.06 -10.19
N ASP A 169 -11.48 7.82 -9.68
CA ASP A 169 -12.58 7.27 -8.86
C ASP A 169 -13.33 6.15 -9.61
N ASP A 170 -13.53 6.28 -10.92
CA ASP A 170 -14.14 5.23 -11.75
C ASP A 170 -13.30 3.96 -11.83
N GLN A 171 -11.98 4.07 -11.87
CA GLN A 171 -11.06 2.93 -11.85
C GLN A 171 -11.07 2.27 -10.46
N MET A 172 -11.03 3.07 -9.39
CA MET A 172 -11.13 2.57 -8.01
C MET A 172 -12.47 1.87 -7.76
N LEU A 173 -13.56 2.35 -8.37
CA LEU A 173 -14.90 1.78 -8.22
C LEU A 173 -14.98 0.33 -8.70
N VAL A 174 -14.12 -0.12 -9.61
CA VAL A 174 -14.07 -1.54 -10.02
C VAL A 174 -13.76 -2.43 -8.81
N PHE A 175 -12.70 -2.10 -8.08
CA PHE A 175 -12.32 -2.79 -6.84
C PHE A 175 -13.36 -2.58 -5.74
N ILE A 176 -13.73 -1.33 -5.46
CA ILE A 176 -14.62 -0.97 -4.35
C ILE A 176 -16.01 -1.63 -4.50
N ASN A 177 -16.57 -1.70 -5.71
CA ASN A 177 -17.85 -2.38 -5.94
C ASN A 177 -17.77 -3.88 -5.70
N ALA A 178 -16.68 -4.52 -6.12
CA ALA A 178 -16.45 -5.94 -5.88
C ALA A 178 -16.25 -6.23 -4.39
N TYR A 179 -15.47 -5.41 -3.69
CA TYR A 179 -15.26 -5.48 -2.25
C TYR A 179 -16.59 -5.33 -1.48
N ILE A 180 -17.38 -4.29 -1.76
CA ILE A 180 -18.69 -4.08 -1.10
C ILE A 180 -19.62 -5.27 -1.33
N ARG A 181 -19.69 -5.77 -2.56
CA ARG A 181 -20.57 -6.91 -2.90
C ARG A 181 -20.19 -8.16 -2.11
N GLU A 182 -18.90 -8.45 -2.00
CA GLU A 182 -18.42 -9.60 -1.21
C GLU A 182 -18.68 -9.39 0.29
N MET A 183 -18.38 -8.20 0.83
CA MET A 183 -18.70 -7.86 2.22
C MET A 183 -20.19 -7.95 2.53
N THR A 184 -21.05 -7.60 1.57
CA THR A 184 -22.51 -7.73 1.69
C THR A 184 -22.93 -9.20 1.69
N ALA A 185 -22.27 -10.06 0.90
CA ALA A 185 -22.52 -11.49 0.91
C ALA A 185 -22.11 -12.13 2.25
N ILE A 186 -21.02 -11.65 2.86
CA ILE A 186 -20.51 -12.14 4.16
C ILE A 186 -21.36 -11.64 5.33
N ASN A 187 -21.69 -10.34 5.37
CA ASN A 187 -22.28 -9.68 6.53
C ASN A 187 -23.78 -9.39 6.38
N GLY A 188 -24.36 -9.70 5.22
CA GLY A 188 -25.76 -9.42 4.89
C GLY A 188 -26.02 -7.99 4.39
N ASN A 189 -27.27 -7.75 3.99
CA ASN A 189 -27.69 -6.52 3.30
C ASN A 189 -27.53 -5.24 4.14
N SER A 190 -27.49 -5.35 5.47
CA SER A 190 -27.26 -4.21 6.37
C SER A 190 -25.88 -3.57 6.20
N TYR A 191 -24.89 -4.31 5.68
CA TYR A 191 -23.53 -3.80 5.46
C TYR A 191 -23.53 -2.51 4.62
N THR A 192 -24.34 -2.48 3.56
CA THR A 192 -24.43 -1.33 2.63
C THR A 192 -25.27 -0.16 3.14
N GLN A 193 -25.99 -0.33 4.25
CA GLN A 193 -26.80 0.72 4.85
C GLN A 193 -25.97 1.67 5.71
N LEU A 194 -24.78 1.26 6.15
CA LEU A 194 -23.89 2.08 6.95
C LEU A 194 -23.10 3.06 6.07
N GLU A 195 -23.13 4.35 6.40
CA GLU A 195 -22.39 5.39 5.65
C GLU A 195 -20.89 5.08 5.58
N ILE A 196 -20.34 4.49 6.65
CA ILE A 196 -18.95 4.05 6.74
C ILE A 196 -18.57 3.09 5.60
N ASN A 197 -19.53 2.35 5.04
CA ASN A 197 -19.32 1.39 3.97
C ASN A 197 -19.76 1.92 2.59
N SER A 198 -20.09 3.21 2.49
CA SER A 198 -20.42 3.84 1.21
C SER A 198 -19.20 3.89 0.29
N ARG A 199 -19.43 3.83 -1.02
CA ARG A 199 -18.38 3.94 -2.05
C ARG A 199 -17.50 5.19 -1.84
N HIS A 200 -18.16 6.32 -1.57
CA HIS A 200 -17.50 7.60 -1.31
C HIS A 200 -16.56 7.52 -0.11
N ARG A 201 -17.00 6.88 0.98
CA ARG A 201 -16.18 6.73 2.18
C ARG A 201 -14.98 5.81 1.92
N LEU A 202 -15.17 4.67 1.24
CA LEU A 202 -14.08 3.75 0.92
C LEU A 202 -13.04 4.36 -0.03
N ILE A 203 -13.46 5.15 -1.02
CA ILE A 203 -12.54 5.89 -1.91
C ILE A 203 -11.75 6.94 -1.11
N LYS A 204 -12.38 7.64 -0.17
CA LYS A 204 -11.68 8.60 0.70
C LYS A 204 -10.67 7.91 1.61
N GLU A 205 -11.04 6.80 2.24
CA GLU A 205 -10.12 5.98 3.04
C GLU A 205 -8.90 5.58 2.19
N ALA A 206 -9.13 4.97 1.03
CA ALA A 206 -8.08 4.59 0.10
C ALA A 206 -7.13 5.75 -0.24
N LYS A 207 -7.66 6.94 -0.56
CA LYS A 207 -6.83 8.11 -0.91
C LYS A 207 -6.03 8.64 0.28
N VAL A 208 -6.62 8.72 1.47
CA VAL A 208 -5.91 9.18 2.68
C VAL A 208 -4.78 8.21 3.02
N PHE A 209 -5.05 6.91 3.02
CA PHE A 209 -4.02 5.92 3.33
C PHE A 209 -3.01 5.71 2.19
N ALA A 210 -3.35 6.03 0.93
CA ALA A 210 -2.36 6.10 -0.14
C ALA A 210 -1.33 7.21 0.10
N LEU A 211 -1.72 8.35 0.69
CA LEU A 211 -0.77 9.38 1.12
C LEU A 211 0.17 8.85 2.20
N LEU A 212 -0.33 8.05 3.15
CA LEU A 212 0.52 7.34 4.11
C LEU A 212 1.50 6.42 3.41
N GLY A 213 1.00 5.61 2.47
CA GLY A 213 1.80 4.82 1.55
C GLY A 213 2.95 5.59 0.91
N TYR A 214 2.66 6.72 0.26
CA TYR A 214 3.70 7.53 -0.40
C TYR A 214 4.74 8.07 0.59
N ILE A 215 4.32 8.50 1.78
CA ILE A 215 5.26 8.97 2.79
C ILE A 215 6.16 7.82 3.30
N LYS A 216 5.60 6.61 3.49
CA LYS A 216 6.37 5.40 3.80
C LYS A 216 7.46 5.16 2.73
N GLU A 217 7.09 5.22 1.44
CA GLU A 217 8.03 5.00 0.33
C GLU A 217 9.13 6.07 0.28
N VAL A 218 8.79 7.35 0.50
CA VAL A 218 9.80 8.42 0.59
C VAL A 218 10.82 8.11 1.67
N CYS A 219 10.36 7.71 2.86
CA CYS A 219 11.25 7.34 3.96
C CYS A 219 12.13 6.14 3.64
N TYR A 220 11.55 5.11 3.02
CA TYR A 220 12.29 3.95 2.57
C TYR A 220 13.38 4.34 1.58
N CYS A 221 13.07 5.12 0.54
CA CYS A 221 14.04 5.60 -0.44
C CYS A 221 15.17 6.43 0.21
N VAL A 222 14.83 7.30 1.16
CA VAL A 222 15.80 8.13 1.88
C VAL A 222 16.76 7.27 2.71
N GLN A 223 16.25 6.28 3.45
CA GLN A 223 17.08 5.37 4.24
C GLN A 223 17.95 4.45 3.37
N GLU A 224 17.40 3.92 2.28
CA GLU A 224 18.15 3.05 1.36
C GLU A 224 19.30 3.78 0.66
N TYR A 225 19.08 5.05 0.28
CA TYR A 225 20.15 5.87 -0.27
C TYR A 225 21.31 6.03 0.72
N ASP A 226 21.01 6.27 1.99
CA ASP A 226 22.02 6.38 3.04
C ASP A 226 22.80 5.11 3.30
N ARG A 227 22.13 3.95 3.27
CA ARG A 227 22.79 2.64 3.48
C ARG A 227 23.73 2.28 2.34
N HIS A 228 23.44 2.72 1.12
CA HIS A 228 24.09 2.20 -0.08
C HIS A 228 24.83 3.24 -0.94
N GLY A 229 24.72 4.54 -0.62
CA GLY A 229 25.37 5.64 -1.36
C GLY A 229 24.87 5.80 -2.80
N SER A 230 23.82 5.07 -3.17
CA SER A 230 23.13 5.09 -4.45
C SER A 230 21.80 4.36 -4.26
N LEU A 231 20.75 4.78 -4.98
CA LEU A 231 19.60 3.93 -5.22
C LEU A 231 20.09 2.77 -6.11
N LYS A 232 20.66 1.72 -5.52
CA LYS A 232 20.98 0.50 -6.29
C LYS A 232 19.68 0.03 -6.92
N GLU A 233 19.68 -0.24 -8.23
CA GLU A 233 18.62 -1.01 -8.88
C GLU A 233 18.31 -2.19 -7.96
N SER A 234 17.11 -2.24 -7.40
CA SER A 234 16.74 -3.12 -6.28
C SER A 234 16.65 -4.58 -6.73
N LYS A 235 17.77 -5.18 -7.12
CA LYS A 235 17.86 -6.59 -7.53
C LYS A 235 18.20 -7.50 -6.36
N ASP A 236 18.63 -6.95 -5.22
CA ASP A 236 18.98 -7.72 -4.02
C ASP A 236 18.53 -6.99 -2.74
N ILE A 237 17.23 -6.88 -2.50
CA ILE A 237 16.73 -6.56 -1.15
C ILE A 237 16.66 -7.89 -0.39
N LYS A 238 17.67 -8.13 0.45
CA LYS A 238 17.53 -9.07 1.57
C LYS A 238 16.82 -8.31 2.68
N PHE A 239 15.55 -8.65 2.92
CA PHE A 239 14.82 -8.17 4.09
C PHE A 239 15.62 -8.47 5.36
N ILE A 240 15.70 -7.48 6.24
CA ILE A 240 16.35 -7.56 7.55
C ILE A 240 15.57 -8.59 8.37
N GLN A 241 16.15 -9.79 8.53
CA GLN A 241 15.77 -10.71 9.59
C GLN A 241 16.49 -10.27 10.87
N HIS A 242 15.76 -9.68 11.81
CA HIS A 242 16.13 -9.67 13.22
C HIS A 242 14.90 -9.89 14.09
#